data_AF-A0A2A5C1V7-F1
#
_entry.id   AF-A0A2A5C1V7-F1
#
_cell.length_a   1.000
_cell.length_b   1.000
_cell.length_c   1.000
_cell.angle_alpha   90.00
_cell.angle_beta   90.00
_cell.angle_gamma   90.00
#
_symmetry.space_group_name_H-M   'P 1'
#
loop_
_entity.id
_entity.type
_entity.pdbx_description
1 polymer ?
#
loop_
_entity_poly.entity_id
_entity_poly.type
_entity_poly.pdbx_seq_one_letter_code
_entity_poly.pdbx_strand_id
1 'polypeptide(L)' 'MRQATQQDFVIPEFRGKDPADYEVRNDGVCIRKDRWEMGMQRVRELVGIKSNADWEIKDIIDAVENIARKET' A
#
# COMPACT_ATOMS: atom_id res chain seq x y z
N MET A 1 30.81 21.14 -11.36
CA MET A 1 30.10 21.11 -10.07
C MET A 1 28.76 21.81 -10.24
N ARG A 2 27.67 21.29 -9.66
CA ARG A 2 26.35 21.96 -9.70
C ARG A 2 25.99 22.54 -8.35
N GLN A 3 25.12 23.55 -8.34
CA GLN A 3 24.55 24.11 -7.11
C GLN A 3 23.74 23.05 -6.37
N ALA A 4 23.83 23.07 -5.03
CA ALA A 4 23.01 22.23 -4.18
C ALA A 4 21.54 22.68 -4.22
N THR A 5 20.64 21.72 -4.13
CA THR A 5 19.19 21.89 -4.12
C THR A 5 18.60 21.26 -2.86
N GLN A 6 17.35 21.58 -2.53
CA GLN A 6 16.67 20.96 -1.38
C GLN A 6 16.63 19.42 -1.50
N GLN A 7 16.50 18.89 -2.71
CA GLN A 7 16.46 17.44 -2.96
C GLN A 7 17.77 16.72 -2.59
N ASP A 8 18.90 17.43 -2.53
CA ASP A 8 20.18 16.85 -2.12
C ASP A 8 20.20 16.52 -0.62
N PHE A 9 19.41 17.24 0.18
CA PHE A 9 19.24 16.99 1.61
C PHE A 9 18.13 16.00 1.94
N VAL A 10 17.24 15.71 0.97
CA VAL A 10 16.17 14.71 1.15
C VAL A 10 16.75 13.31 1.01
N ILE A 11 16.37 12.42 1.94
CA ILE A 11 16.70 11.00 1.88
C ILE A 11 16.27 10.44 0.51
N PRO A 12 17.11 9.65 -0.19
CA PRO A 12 16.83 9.19 -1.55
C PRO A 12 15.42 8.62 -1.76
N GLU A 13 14.90 7.88 -0.77
CA GLU A 13 13.58 7.28 -0.79
C GLU A 13 12.43 8.30 -0.94
N PHE A 14 12.58 9.53 -0.43
CA PHE A 14 11.51 10.54 -0.40
C PHE A 14 11.68 11.65 -1.44
N ARG A 15 12.71 11.57 -2.29
CA ARG A 15 12.97 12.60 -3.30
C ARG A 15 11.83 12.66 -4.32
N GLY A 16 11.39 13.88 -4.62
CA GLY A 16 10.30 14.13 -5.58
C GLY A 16 8.93 13.61 -5.15
N LYS A 17 8.76 13.16 -3.91
CA LYS A 17 7.47 12.70 -3.39
C LYS A 17 6.73 13.84 -2.69
N ASP A 18 5.39 13.82 -2.75
CA ASP A 18 4.55 14.80 -2.07
C ASP A 18 4.33 14.41 -0.61
N PRO A 19 4.72 15.23 0.39
CA PRO A 19 4.42 14.98 1.79
C PRO A 19 2.93 14.79 2.08
N ALA A 20 2.03 15.35 1.27
CA ALA A 20 0.59 15.18 1.43
C ALA A 20 0.11 13.73 1.28
N ASP A 21 0.88 12.89 0.56
CA ASP A 21 0.59 11.46 0.40
C ASP A 21 1.01 10.61 1.61
N TYR A 22 1.72 11.19 2.59
CA TYR A 22 2.36 10.47 3.68
C TYR A 22 1.86 10.89 5.05
N GLU A 23 1.98 9.99 6.01
CA GLU A 23 1.75 10.23 7.44
C GLU A 23 2.88 9.62 8.27
N VAL A 24 3.15 10.22 9.43
CA VAL A 24 4.09 9.69 10.40
C VAL A 24 3.31 8.96 11.48
N ARG A 25 3.60 7.68 11.66
CA ARG A 25 3.00 6.85 12.70
C ARG A 25 3.54 7.20 14.09
N ASN A 26 2.89 6.67 15.13
CA ASN A 26 3.33 6.81 16.52
C ASN A 26 4.75 6.25 16.78
N ASP A 27 5.21 5.32 15.94
CA ASP A 27 6.57 4.77 15.97
C ASP A 27 7.60 5.60 15.17
N GLY A 28 7.19 6.75 14.62
CA GLY A 28 8.04 7.65 13.86
C GLY A 28 8.24 7.23 12.40
N VAL A 29 7.64 6.12 11.94
CA VAL A 29 7.79 5.65 10.56
C VAL A 29 6.90 6.48 9.63
N CYS A 30 7.53 7.08 8.61
CA CYS A 30 6.83 7.76 7.51
C CYS A 30 6.31 6.74 6.50
N ILE A 31 5.01 6.79 6.22
CA ILE A 31 4.32 5.80 5.40
C ILE A 31 3.27 6.46 4.51
N ARG A 32 2.92 5.84 3.38
CA ARG A 32 1.84 6.36 2.53
C ARG A 32 0.46 6.20 3.20
N LYS A 33 -0.42 7.17 2.99
CA LYS A 33 -1.80 7.17 3.47
C LYS A 33 -2.66 6.08 2.81
N ASP A 34 -2.45 5.84 1.52
CA ASP A 34 -3.20 4.85 0.72
C ASP A 34 -2.67 3.41 0.84
N ARG A 35 -1.65 3.16 1.68
CA ARG A 35 -1.00 1.84 1.83
C ARG A 35 -2.00 0.70 2.08
N TRP A 36 -3.06 0.98 2.83
CA TRP A 36 -4.08 0.00 3.21
C TRP A 36 -4.95 -0.36 2.01
N GLU A 37 -5.38 0.65 1.26
CA GLU A 37 -6.16 0.47 0.04
C GLU A 37 -5.34 -0.30 -1.00
N MET A 38 -4.10 0.13 -1.27
CA MET A 38 -3.18 -0.55 -2.18
C MET A 38 -2.90 -1.98 -1.74
N GLY A 39 -2.74 -2.21 -0.42
CA GLY A 39 -2.57 -3.53 0.15
C GLY A 39 -3.78 -4.43 -0.10
N MET A 40 -5.00 -3.92 0.13
CA MET A 40 -6.22 -4.69 -0.13
C MET A 40 -6.46 -4.94 -1.61
N GLN A 41 -6.17 -3.98 -2.49
CA GLN A 41 -6.20 -4.20 -3.94
C GLN A 41 -5.26 -5.34 -4.35
N ARG A 42 -4.07 -5.40 -3.74
CA ARG A 42 -3.12 -6.48 -4.00
C ARG A 42 -3.61 -7.83 -3.46
N VAL A 43 -4.16 -7.87 -2.24
CA VAL A 43 -4.74 -9.10 -1.68
C VAL A 43 -5.89 -9.60 -2.55
N ARG A 44 -6.78 -8.69 -2.98
CA ARG A 44 -7.88 -8.99 -3.91
C ARG A 44 -7.40 -9.72 -5.17
N GLU A 45 -6.33 -9.22 -5.79
CA GLU A 45 -5.72 -9.86 -6.97
C GLU A 45 -5.19 -11.27 -6.63
N LEU A 46 -4.51 -11.41 -5.49
CA LEU A 46 -3.93 -12.69 -5.06
C LEU A 46 -4.99 -13.76 -4.78
N VAL A 47 -6.14 -13.37 -4.23
CA VAL A 47 -7.27 -14.28 -3.99
C VAL A 47 -8.16 -14.48 -5.22
N GLY A 48 -7.81 -13.88 -6.37
CA GLY A 48 -8.46 -14.12 -7.65
C GLY A 48 -9.77 -13.34 -7.88
N ILE A 49 -10.05 -12.31 -7.08
CA ILE A 49 -11.20 -11.43 -7.30
C ILE A 49 -10.85 -10.43 -8.42
N LYS A 50 -11.61 -10.46 -9.51
CA LYS A 50 -11.31 -9.69 -10.73
C LYS A 50 -11.49 -8.18 -10.50
N SER A 51 -10.63 -7.40 -11.15
CA SER A 51 -10.57 -5.93 -11.06
C SER A 51 -11.81 -5.16 -11.50
N ASN A 52 -12.70 -5.81 -12.26
CA ASN A 52 -13.82 -5.15 -12.95
C ASN A 52 -15.17 -5.37 -12.26
N ALA A 53 -15.19 -6.08 -11.14
CA ALA A 53 -16.35 -6.23 -10.29
C ALA A 53 -16.21 -5.27 -9.12
N ASP A 54 -17.31 -4.59 -8.76
CA ASP A 54 -17.43 -4.01 -7.42
C ASP A 54 -17.18 -5.14 -6.42
N TRP A 55 -16.31 -4.89 -5.44
CA TRP A 55 -15.90 -5.88 -4.45
C TRP A 55 -15.96 -5.24 -3.08
N GLU A 56 -16.32 -6.07 -2.10
CA GLU A 56 -16.36 -5.70 -0.70
C GLU A 56 -15.25 -6.41 0.05
N ILE A 57 -14.83 -5.85 1.19
CA ILE A 57 -13.85 -6.50 2.09
C ILE A 57 -14.31 -7.91 2.46
N LYS A 58 -15.62 -8.13 2.54
CA LYS A 58 -16.20 -9.45 2.80
C LYS A 58 -15.80 -10.49 1.74
N ASP A 59 -15.78 -10.12 0.45
CA ASP A 59 -15.41 -11.03 -0.63
C ASP A 59 -13.97 -11.52 -0.46
N ILE A 60 -13.07 -10.61 -0.04
CA ILE A 60 -11.68 -10.95 0.29
C ILE A 60 -11.64 -11.93 1.46
N ILE A 61 -12.36 -11.66 2.55
CA ILE A 61 -12.39 -12.53 3.74
C ILE A 61 -12.87 -13.94 3.36
N ASP A 62 -13.98 -14.04 2.63
CA ASP A 62 -14.54 -15.33 2.20
C ASP A 62 -13.54 -16.11 1.32
N ALA A 63 -12.84 -15.42 0.41
CA ALA A 63 -11.82 -16.04 -0.43
C ALA A 63 -10.62 -16.55 0.38
N VAL A 64 -10.16 -15.78 1.37
CA VAL A 64 -9.08 -16.18 2.28
C VAL A 64 -9.50 -17.39 3.12
N GLU A 65 -10.70 -17.40 3.69
CA GLU A 65 -11.21 -18.54 4.45
C GLU A 65 -11.29 -19.82 3.59
N ASN A 66 -11.72 -19.69 2.34
CA ASN A 66 -11.78 -20.81 1.41
C ASN A 66 -10.40 -21.38 1.08
N ILE A 67 -9.37 -20.53 0.97
CA ILE A 67 -7.98 -20.98 0.79
C ILE A 67 -7.52 -21.71 2.06
N ALA A 68 -7.71 -21.11 3.24
CA ALA A 68 -7.29 -21.69 4.51
C ALA A 68 -7.93 -23.06 4.78
N ARG A 69 -9.22 -23.24 4.44
CA ARG A 69 -9.93 -24.53 4.58
C ARG A 69 -9.45 -25.61 3.61
N LYS A 70 -8.87 -25.25 2.46
CA LYS A 70 -8.38 -26.22 1.46
C LYS A 70 -7.00 -26.80 1.80
N GLU A 71 -6.26 -26.16 2.71
CA GLU A 71 -4.95 -26.61 3.16
C GLU A 71 -4.98 -27.45 4.45
N THR A 72 -6.18 -27.69 5.00
CA THR A 72 -6.41 -28.57 6.17
C THR A 72 -7.07 -29.88 5.71
#